data_AF-A0A7Z9CXN8-F1
#
_entry.id   AF-A0A7Z9CXN8-F1
#
_cell.length_a   1.000
_cell.length_b   1.000
_cell.length_c   1.000
_cell.angle_alpha   90.00
_cell.angle_beta   90.00
_cell.angle_gamma   90.00
#
_symmetry.space_group_name_H-M   'P 1'
#
loop_
_entity.id
_entity.type
_entity.pdbx_description
1 polymer ?
#
loop_
_entity_poly.entity_id
_entity_poly.type
_entity_poly.pdbx_seq_one_letter_code
_entity_poly.pdbx_strand_id
1 'polypeptide(L)'
;MEITKERLLEIANLSDRVLSDERIISPDAYESVTSIEIIAMARMLLARFKKEYKKQVDSNTNIYDILDGWGAWAAAGNSSVNWQKVADKYKNVVPYGKKLRRQCSDDEGRMIDEWILRLGGYKNEEYELIISHFVMGISLRSISKGKGCSEGTIRKNLQTALGFIEGISLL
;
A
#
# COMPACT_ATOMS: atom_id res chain seq x y z
N MET A 1 7.94 -19.52 -35.76
CA MET A 1 8.14 -20.40 -34.59
C MET A 1 8.91 -19.60 -33.56
N GLU A 2 8.30 -19.28 -32.42
CA GLU A 2 8.98 -18.79 -31.23
C GLU A 2 8.13 -19.22 -30.02
N ILE A 3 8.63 -20.20 -29.26
CA ILE A 3 8.14 -20.50 -27.92
C ILE A 3 9.16 -19.88 -26.97
N THR A 4 8.75 -18.84 -26.25
CA THR A 4 9.60 -18.03 -25.39
C THR A 4 9.07 -18.01 -23.95
N LYS A 5 10.02 -17.72 -23.05
CA LYS A 5 9.94 -17.07 -21.72
C LYS A 5 11.23 -17.14 -20.86
N GLU A 6 12.29 -17.93 -21.12
CA GLU A 6 12.63 -18.89 -22.19
C GLU A 6 12.22 -20.33 -21.89
N ARG A 7 11.87 -21.09 -22.94
CA ARG A 7 11.46 -22.50 -22.85
C ARG A 7 10.38 -22.83 -21.80
N LEU A 8 9.39 -21.94 -21.63
CA LEU A 8 8.34 -22.03 -20.58
C LEU A 8 8.93 -22.02 -19.15
N LEU A 9 10.04 -21.28 -19.01
CA LEU A 9 11.07 -21.29 -17.96
C LEU A 9 11.82 -22.62 -17.82
N GLU A 10 12.34 -23.11 -18.96
CA GLU A 10 12.77 -24.50 -19.20
C GLU A 10 11.83 -25.52 -18.56
N ILE A 11 10.53 -25.24 -18.69
CA ILE A 11 9.37 -25.78 -17.97
C ILE A 11 9.51 -25.66 -16.43
N ALA A 12 8.41 -25.73 -15.67
CA ALA A 12 8.48 -26.00 -14.21
C ALA A 12 8.92 -27.46 -13.98
N ASN A 13 10.07 -27.75 -14.58
CA ASN A 13 10.56 -28.99 -15.14
C ASN A 13 10.74 -30.00 -14.06
N LEU A 14 10.33 -31.23 -14.35
CA LEU A 14 10.73 -32.46 -13.65
C LEU A 14 10.28 -32.55 -12.19
N SER A 15 10.07 -31.40 -11.53
CA SER A 15 10.79 -31.17 -10.29
C SER A 15 10.28 -29.98 -9.47
N ASP A 16 8.96 -29.77 -9.41
CA ASP A 16 8.43 -29.58 -8.05
C ASP A 16 8.75 -30.84 -7.20
N ARG A 17 8.96 -32.00 -7.88
CA ARG A 17 9.31 -33.33 -7.36
C ARG A 17 8.12 -33.81 -6.49
N VAL A 18 7.60 -35.02 -6.53
CA VAL A 18 8.12 -36.34 -6.91
C VAL A 18 9.49 -36.71 -6.28
N LEU A 19 9.94 -36.34 -5.07
CA LEU A 19 9.40 -35.72 -3.84
C LEU A 19 7.87 -35.68 -3.68
N SER A 20 7.22 -36.83 -3.63
CA SER A 20 7.27 -37.44 -2.29
C SER A 20 7.61 -38.92 -2.31
N ASP A 21 7.44 -39.56 -3.47
CA ASP A 21 7.60 -40.99 -3.67
C ASP A 21 8.58 -41.24 -4.83
N GLU A 22 9.53 -42.15 -4.62
CA GLU A 22 10.49 -42.62 -5.63
C GLU A 22 9.81 -43.57 -6.64
N ARG A 23 8.75 -43.11 -7.31
CA ARG A 23 7.99 -43.92 -8.29
C ARG A 23 7.99 -43.27 -9.66
N ILE A 24 8.64 -43.96 -10.59
CA ILE A 24 8.63 -43.67 -12.03
C ILE A 24 7.20 -43.94 -12.55
N ILE A 25 6.54 -42.93 -13.12
CA ILE A 25 5.22 -43.07 -13.75
C ILE A 25 5.41 -43.37 -15.25
N SER A 26 4.61 -44.29 -15.80
CA SER A 26 4.69 -44.68 -17.22
C SER A 26 4.41 -43.50 -18.16
N PRO A 27 5.13 -43.35 -19.30
CA PRO A 27 4.87 -42.32 -20.30
C PRO A 27 3.40 -42.26 -20.78
N ASP A 28 2.73 -43.41 -20.84
CA ASP A 28 1.37 -43.58 -21.38
C ASP A 28 0.30 -42.83 -20.57
N ALA A 29 0.59 -42.48 -19.30
CA ALA A 29 -0.35 -41.76 -18.44
C ALA A 29 -0.71 -40.35 -18.95
N TYR A 30 0.09 -39.78 -19.86
CA TYR A 30 -0.09 -38.42 -20.38
C TYR A 30 -0.83 -38.37 -21.72
N GLU A 31 -1.03 -39.48 -22.42
CA GLU A 31 -1.75 -39.50 -23.72
C GLU A 31 -3.25 -39.19 -23.60
N SER A 32 -3.81 -39.25 -22.39
CA SER A 32 -5.23 -38.98 -22.14
C SER A 32 -5.57 -37.51 -21.87
N VAL A 33 -4.57 -36.64 -21.64
CA VAL A 33 -4.79 -35.22 -21.33
C VAL A 33 -4.92 -34.42 -22.62
N THR A 34 -6.12 -33.93 -22.91
CA THR A 34 -6.38 -33.17 -24.13
C THR A 34 -5.71 -31.79 -24.07
N SER A 35 -5.27 -31.27 -25.21
CA SER A 35 -4.63 -29.94 -25.30
C SER A 35 -5.49 -28.80 -24.72
N ILE A 36 -6.81 -28.99 -24.65
CA ILE A 36 -7.79 -28.06 -24.06
C ILE A 36 -7.57 -27.92 -22.55
N GLU A 37 -7.30 -29.02 -21.84
CA GLU A 37 -7.11 -29.05 -20.39
C GLU A 37 -5.79 -28.36 -20.00
N ILE A 38 -4.72 -28.61 -20.75
CA ILE A 38 -3.42 -27.94 -20.59
C ILE A 38 -3.57 -26.41 -20.77
N ILE A 39 -4.31 -25.98 -21.81
CA ILE A 39 -4.59 -24.55 -22.06
C ILE A 39 -5.44 -23.95 -20.93
N ALA A 40 -6.41 -24.67 -20.39
CA ALA A 40 -7.24 -24.22 -19.26
C ALA A 40 -6.39 -24.04 -17.99
N MET A 41 -5.56 -25.02 -17.63
CA MET A 41 -4.65 -24.95 -16.48
C MET A 41 -3.63 -23.81 -16.63
N ALA A 42 -3.04 -23.63 -17.81
CA ALA A 42 -2.14 -22.51 -18.10
C ALA A 42 -2.83 -21.14 -17.93
N ARG A 43 -4.09 -21.00 -18.35
CA ARG A 43 -4.89 -19.78 -18.14
C ARG A 43 -5.20 -19.54 -16.66
N MET A 44 -5.56 -20.57 -15.91
CA MET A 44 -5.80 -20.47 -14.46
C MET A 44 -4.55 -20.08 -13.68
N LEU A 45 -3.40 -20.69 -14.00
CA LEU A 45 -2.11 -20.33 -13.41
C LEU A 45 -1.72 -18.88 -13.76
N LEU A 46 -1.84 -18.46 -15.02
CA LEU A 46 -1.57 -17.09 -15.43
C LEU A 46 -2.49 -16.07 -14.71
N ALA A 47 -3.76 -16.40 -14.52
CA ALA A 47 -4.70 -15.57 -13.75
C ALA A 47 -4.30 -15.49 -12.26
N ARG A 48 -3.89 -16.61 -11.65
CA ARG A 48 -3.37 -16.66 -10.28
C ARG A 48 -2.09 -15.83 -10.13
N PHE A 49 -1.13 -15.97 -11.03
CA PHE A 49 0.10 -15.18 -11.02
C PHE A 49 -0.17 -13.68 -11.22
N LYS A 50 -1.08 -13.29 -12.13
CA LYS A 50 -1.51 -11.88 -12.26
C LYS A 50 -2.18 -11.35 -11.00
N LYS A 51 -2.99 -12.17 -10.32
CA LYS A 51 -3.62 -11.80 -9.04
C LYS A 51 -2.60 -11.64 -7.92
N GLU A 52 -1.64 -12.56 -7.79
CA GLU A 52 -0.62 -12.49 -6.75
C GLU A 52 0.39 -11.36 -7.03
N TYR A 53 0.80 -11.15 -8.29
CA TYR A 53 1.63 -10.00 -8.69
C TYR A 53 0.93 -8.67 -8.40
N LYS A 54 -0.35 -8.53 -8.80
CA LYS A 54 -1.12 -7.33 -8.47
C LYS A 54 -1.22 -7.16 -6.95
N LYS A 55 -1.55 -8.23 -6.20
CA LYS A 55 -1.60 -8.20 -4.74
C LYS A 55 -0.24 -7.84 -4.11
N GLN A 56 0.88 -8.23 -4.70
CA GLN A 56 2.23 -7.92 -4.23
C GLN A 56 2.63 -6.46 -4.49
N VAL A 57 2.24 -5.92 -5.66
CA VAL A 57 2.35 -4.50 -5.99
C VAL A 57 1.46 -3.66 -5.06
N ASP A 58 0.19 -4.06 -4.91
CA ASP A 58 -0.79 -3.42 -4.03
C ASP A 58 -0.40 -3.56 -2.53
N SER A 59 0.37 -4.60 -2.13
CA SER A 59 0.78 -4.83 -0.73
C SER A 59 2.11 -4.19 -0.34
N ASN A 60 3.00 -3.90 -1.29
CA ASN A 60 4.33 -3.38 -0.95
C ASN A 60 4.30 -1.94 -0.45
N THR A 61 3.25 -1.15 -0.78
CA THR A 61 3.13 0.21 -0.27
C THR A 61 1.67 0.68 -0.13
N ASN A 62 0.98 0.22 0.93
CA ASN A 62 -0.27 0.87 1.35
C ASN A 62 0.02 2.28 1.86
N ILE A 63 -0.35 3.30 1.10
CA ILE A 63 -0.14 4.73 1.43
C ILE A 63 -0.66 5.11 2.83
N TYR A 64 -1.68 4.41 3.34
CA TYR A 64 -2.18 4.62 4.70
C TYR A 64 -1.16 4.22 5.77
N ASP A 65 -0.47 3.10 5.57
CA ASP A 65 0.53 2.57 6.51
C ASP A 65 1.84 3.39 6.43
N ILE A 66 2.20 3.87 5.23
CA ILE A 66 3.28 4.87 5.06
C ILE A 66 3.00 6.10 5.94
N LEU A 67 1.79 6.66 5.83
CA LEU A 67 1.43 7.90 6.51
C LEU A 67 1.21 7.71 8.02
N ASP A 68 0.84 6.53 8.50
CA ASP A 68 0.85 6.23 9.94
C ASP A 68 2.29 6.19 10.49
N GLY A 69 3.20 5.54 9.77
CA GLY A 69 4.63 5.48 10.11
C GLY A 69 5.33 6.85 10.08
N TRP A 70 5.09 7.64 9.04
CA TRP A 70 5.54 9.02 8.95
C TRP A 70 4.87 9.91 10.00
N GLY A 71 3.56 9.75 10.24
CA GLY A 71 2.85 10.50 11.25
C GLY A 71 3.38 10.26 12.67
N ALA A 72 3.87 9.04 12.95
CA ALA A 72 4.57 8.72 14.19
C ALA A 72 5.96 9.38 14.26
N TRP A 73 6.72 9.36 13.17
CA TRP A 73 8.05 9.99 13.04
C TRP A 73 7.99 11.52 13.15
N ALA A 74 7.00 12.14 12.50
CA ALA A 74 6.74 13.58 12.59
C ALA A 74 6.31 14.01 13.99
N ALA A 75 5.46 13.22 14.66
CA ALA A 75 5.04 13.45 16.03
C ALA A 75 6.19 13.25 17.06
N ALA A 76 7.24 12.50 16.71
CA ALA A 76 8.45 12.36 17.52
C ALA A 76 9.37 13.59 17.46
N GLY A 77 9.11 14.55 16.55
CA GLY A 77 9.87 15.79 16.40
C GLY A 77 10.91 15.77 15.27
N ASN A 78 10.92 14.73 14.44
CA ASN A 78 11.92 14.55 13.37
C ASN A 78 11.55 15.26 12.06
N SER A 79 10.27 15.62 11.88
CA SER A 79 9.74 16.26 10.67
C SER A 79 9.99 17.77 10.62
N SER A 80 10.28 18.25 9.41
CA SER A 80 10.39 19.66 9.05
C SER A 80 9.04 20.36 8.88
N VAL A 81 7.95 19.59 8.74
CA VAL A 81 6.60 20.11 8.57
C VAL A 81 6.14 20.81 9.85
N ASN A 82 5.79 22.10 9.75
CA ASN A 82 5.23 22.87 10.88
C ASN A 82 3.77 22.47 11.14
N TRP A 83 3.58 21.24 11.60
CA TRP A 83 2.29 20.65 11.94
C TRP A 83 1.70 21.24 13.22
N GLN A 84 2.51 21.84 14.08
CA GLN A 84 2.09 22.51 15.32
C GLN A 84 1.04 23.61 15.05
N LYS A 85 1.19 24.37 13.96
CA LYS A 85 0.21 25.39 13.54
C LYS A 85 -1.19 24.82 13.24
N VAL A 86 -1.27 23.58 12.74
CA VAL A 86 -2.55 22.87 12.57
C VAL A 86 -3.04 22.38 13.92
N ALA A 87 -2.13 21.85 14.73
CA ALA A 87 -2.45 21.24 16.01
C ALA A 87 -2.99 22.24 17.06
N ASP A 88 -2.58 23.50 16.96
CA ASP A 88 -3.13 24.64 17.69
C ASP A 88 -4.66 24.74 17.59
N LYS A 89 -5.26 24.38 16.45
CA LYS A 89 -6.72 24.35 16.24
C LYS A 89 -7.44 23.30 17.09
N TYR A 90 -6.72 22.31 17.62
CA TYR A 90 -7.28 21.16 18.34
C TYR A 90 -6.71 21.01 19.76
N LYS A 91 -6.04 22.05 20.31
CA LYS A 91 -5.48 22.06 21.68
C LYS A 91 -6.45 21.59 22.78
N ASN A 92 -7.76 21.77 22.56
CA ASN A 92 -8.81 21.38 23.50
C ASN A 92 -9.37 19.96 23.29
N VAL A 93 -8.83 19.17 22.34
CA VAL A 93 -9.50 17.96 21.81
C VAL A 93 -8.71 16.66 22.05
N VAL A 94 -7.37 16.65 22.01
CA VAL A 94 -6.57 15.40 22.09
C VAL A 94 -5.25 15.58 22.89
N PRO A 95 -4.87 14.64 23.78
CA PRO A 95 -3.52 14.57 24.36
C PRO A 95 -2.49 14.11 23.33
N TYR A 96 -1.40 14.86 23.16
CA TYR A 96 -0.38 14.58 22.15
C TYR A 96 0.34 13.24 22.34
N GLY A 97 0.36 12.43 21.29
CA GLY A 97 1.39 11.42 21.03
C GLY A 97 1.28 10.09 21.80
N LYS A 98 0.68 9.07 21.16
CA LYS A 98 0.98 7.67 21.53
C LYS A 98 2.41 7.34 21.09
N LYS A 99 3.37 7.35 22.02
CA LYS A 99 4.78 6.94 21.83
C LYS A 99 5.01 5.47 21.42
N LEU A 100 3.97 4.76 21.00
CA LEU A 100 3.94 3.32 20.72
C LEU A 100 3.72 2.97 19.25
N ARG A 101 3.50 3.96 18.37
CA ARG A 101 3.42 3.71 16.92
C ARG A 101 4.82 3.46 16.36
N ARG A 102 4.93 2.52 15.43
CA ARG A 102 6.15 2.30 14.63
C ARG A 102 6.43 3.55 13.81
N GLN A 103 7.67 4.03 13.83
CA GLN A 103 8.13 5.13 12.98
C GLN A 103 8.70 4.56 11.67
N CYS A 104 8.66 5.35 10.60
CA CYS A 104 9.48 5.11 9.41
C CYS A 104 10.96 5.44 9.69
N SER A 105 11.84 5.13 8.74
CA SER A 105 13.21 5.64 8.74
C SER A 105 13.26 7.15 8.48
N ASP A 106 14.41 7.77 8.75
CA ASP A 106 14.61 9.20 8.49
C ASP A 106 14.61 9.56 7.00
N ASP A 107 15.05 8.65 6.12
CA ASP A 107 15.06 8.88 4.68
C ASP A 107 13.64 8.81 4.10
N GLU A 108 12.87 7.78 4.46
CA GLU A 108 11.43 7.72 4.17
C GLU A 108 10.70 8.95 4.73
N GLY A 109 11.00 9.31 5.99
CA GLY A 109 10.40 10.45 6.68
C GLY A 109 10.62 11.77 5.93
N ARG A 110 11.85 12.03 5.47
CA ARG A 110 12.20 13.19 4.64
C ARG A 110 11.49 13.19 3.28
N MET A 111 11.42 12.05 2.59
CA MET A 111 10.72 11.96 1.31
C MET A 111 9.22 12.27 1.45
N ILE A 112 8.58 11.74 2.50
CA ILE A 112 7.15 11.94 2.74
C ILE A 112 6.87 13.38 3.19
N ASP A 113 7.76 13.98 4.00
CA ASP A 113 7.73 15.41 4.34
C ASP A 113 7.61 16.29 3.08
N GLU A 114 8.42 16.05 2.04
CA GLU A 114 8.33 16.79 0.78
C GLU A 114 6.96 16.65 0.11
N TRP A 115 6.41 15.43 0.05
CA TRP A 115 5.10 15.18 -0.55
C TRP A 115 3.98 15.92 0.21
N ILE A 116 4.05 15.94 1.54
CA ILE A 116 3.09 16.65 2.40
C ILE A 116 3.24 18.18 2.29
N LEU A 117 4.46 18.71 2.19
CA LEU A 117 4.70 20.13 1.92
C LEU A 117 4.15 20.55 0.56
N ARG A 118 4.35 19.73 -0.49
CA ARG A 118 3.74 19.95 -1.82
C ARG A 118 2.21 19.94 -1.72
N LEU A 119 1.60 18.97 -1.05
CA LEU A 119 0.14 18.95 -0.80
C LEU A 119 -0.34 20.24 -0.11
N GLY A 120 0.37 20.72 0.92
CA GLY A 120 0.05 21.96 1.62
C GLY A 120 0.09 23.22 0.75
N GLY A 121 0.92 23.22 -0.30
CA GLY A 121 0.99 24.31 -1.29
C GLY A 121 -0.20 24.39 -2.26
N TYR A 122 -0.84 23.26 -2.57
CA TYR A 122 -1.98 23.21 -3.50
C TYR A 122 -3.34 23.09 -2.80
N LYS A 123 -3.40 22.36 -1.69
CA LYS A 123 -4.63 21.84 -1.07
C LYS A 123 -4.50 21.86 0.45
N ASN A 124 -4.65 23.05 1.01
CA ASN A 124 -4.44 23.29 2.43
C ASN A 124 -5.40 22.50 3.33
N GLU A 125 -6.67 22.33 2.93
CA GLU A 125 -7.65 21.57 3.71
C GLU A 125 -7.31 20.08 3.80
N GLU A 126 -6.86 19.47 2.70
CA GLU A 126 -6.37 18.10 2.65
C GLU A 126 -5.06 17.93 3.45
N TYR A 127 -4.13 18.89 3.36
CA TYR A 127 -2.94 18.92 4.22
C TYR A 127 -3.33 18.93 5.71
N GLU A 128 -4.24 19.82 6.14
CA GLU A 128 -4.67 19.87 7.54
C GLU A 128 -5.37 18.57 7.97
N LEU A 129 -6.10 17.92 7.07
CA LEU A 129 -6.71 16.61 7.32
C LEU A 129 -5.65 15.51 7.52
N ILE A 130 -4.60 15.47 6.70
CA ILE A 130 -3.48 14.54 6.86
C ILE A 130 -2.78 14.77 8.20
N ILE A 131 -2.44 16.01 8.55
CA ILE A 131 -1.81 16.35 9.84
C ILE A 131 -2.69 15.93 11.02
N SER A 132 -3.97 16.32 11.00
CA SER A 132 -4.93 16.04 12.07
C SER A 132 -5.10 14.54 12.29
N HIS A 133 -5.13 13.75 11.21
CA HIS A 133 -5.33 12.31 11.32
C HIS A 133 -4.05 11.56 11.66
N PHE A 134 -3.00 11.72 10.86
CA PHE A 134 -1.81 10.88 10.92
C PHE A 134 -0.76 11.37 11.93
N VAL A 135 -0.54 12.68 12.08
CA VAL A 135 0.44 13.17 13.07
C VAL A 135 -0.19 13.18 14.46
N MET A 136 -1.39 13.76 14.57
CA MET A 136 -2.04 14.00 15.86
C MET A 136 -2.95 12.86 16.34
N GLY A 137 -3.29 11.89 15.48
CA GLY A 137 -4.13 10.74 15.84
C GLY A 137 -5.61 11.06 16.01
N ILE A 138 -6.12 12.18 15.48
CA ILE A 138 -7.54 12.53 15.58
C ILE A 138 -8.36 11.62 14.67
N SER A 139 -9.36 10.93 15.22
CA SER A 139 -10.25 10.07 14.41
C SER A 139 -11.05 10.89 13.38
N LEU A 140 -11.28 10.34 12.19
CA LEU A 140 -12.02 11.02 11.11
C LEU A 140 -13.42 11.49 11.56
N ARG A 141 -14.05 10.76 12.49
CA ARG A 141 -15.31 11.13 13.13
C ARG A 141 -15.20 12.38 14.00
N SER A 142 -14.12 12.53 14.75
CA SER A 142 -13.88 13.72 15.56
C SER A 142 -13.58 14.93 14.67
N ILE A 143 -12.82 14.73 13.58
CA ILE A 143 -12.58 15.77 12.56
C ILE A 143 -13.91 16.18 11.90
N SER A 144 -14.77 15.24 11.53
CA SER A 144 -16.06 15.56 10.88
C SER A 144 -16.99 16.33 11.82
N LYS A 145 -17.05 15.96 13.11
CA LYS A 145 -17.76 16.73 14.14
C LYS A 145 -17.21 18.15 14.28
N GLY A 146 -15.88 18.30 14.33
CA GLY A 146 -15.23 19.62 14.41
C GLY A 146 -15.48 20.50 13.18
N LYS A 147 -15.55 19.92 11.99
CA LYS A 147 -15.92 20.61 10.73
C LYS A 147 -17.44 20.71 10.48
N GLY A 148 -18.29 20.26 11.41
CA GLY A 148 -19.75 20.30 11.26
C GLY A 148 -20.30 19.47 10.08
N CYS A 149 -19.59 18.42 9.65
CA CYS A 149 -19.90 17.66 8.43
C CYS A 149 -19.94 16.13 8.65
N SER A 150 -20.36 15.40 7.61
CA SER A 150 -20.47 13.93 7.68
C SER A 150 -19.09 13.26 7.66
N GLU A 151 -18.97 12.12 8.35
CA GLU A 151 -17.74 11.30 8.32
C GLU A 151 -17.42 10.83 6.88
N GLY A 152 -18.45 10.62 6.05
CA GLY A 152 -18.30 10.29 4.63
C GLY A 152 -17.68 11.42 3.79
N THR A 153 -17.96 12.69 4.13
CA THR A 153 -17.30 13.85 3.53
C THR A 153 -15.81 13.84 3.83
N ILE A 154 -15.43 13.62 5.10
CA ILE A 154 -14.03 13.53 5.50
C ILE A 154 -13.31 12.36 4.81
N ARG A 155 -13.95 11.20 4.68
CA ARG A 155 -13.37 10.05 3.96
C ARG A 155 -13.11 10.34 2.47
N LYS A 156 -14.00 11.06 1.78
CA LYS A 156 -13.80 11.50 0.38
C LYS A 156 -12.64 12.48 0.23
N ASN A 157 -12.53 13.45 1.16
CA ASN A 157 -11.43 14.41 1.15
C ASN A 157 -10.09 13.71 1.49
N LEU A 158 -10.10 12.75 2.42
CA LEU A 158 -8.93 11.91 2.70
C LEU A 158 -8.50 11.10 1.48
N GLN A 159 -9.43 10.42 0.79
CA GLN A 159 -9.13 9.69 -0.43
C GLN A 159 -8.52 10.60 -1.52
N THR A 160 -9.01 11.84 -1.63
CA THR A 160 -8.45 12.86 -2.54
C THR A 160 -7.01 13.24 -2.15
N ALA A 161 -6.73 13.39 -0.86
CA ALA A 161 -5.39 13.65 -0.34
C ALA A 161 -4.43 12.48 -0.61
N LEU A 162 -4.87 11.25 -0.31
CA LEU A 162 -4.10 10.03 -0.53
C LEU A 162 -3.75 9.83 -2.00
N GLY A 163 -4.72 9.96 -2.91
CA GLY A 163 -4.46 9.83 -4.36
C GLY A 163 -3.53 10.92 -4.93
N PHE A 164 -3.51 12.12 -4.32
CA PHE A 164 -2.53 13.15 -4.67
C PHE A 164 -1.11 12.79 -4.22
N ILE A 165 -0.95 12.29 -2.98
CA ILE A 165 0.35 11.85 -2.45
C ILE A 165 0.86 10.63 -3.21
N GLU A 166 0.00 9.65 -3.49
CA GLU A 166 0.27 8.48 -4.33
C GLU A 166 0.74 8.91 -5.72
N GLY A 167 0.06 9.89 -6.35
CA GLY A 167 0.49 10.48 -7.61
C GLY A 167 1.86 11.15 -7.56
N ILE A 168 2.23 11.82 -6.46
CA ILE A 168 3.58 12.39 -6.27
C ILE A 168 4.62 11.30 -6.01
N SER A 169 4.27 10.22 -5.31
CA SER A 169 5.22 9.13 -4.98
C SER A 169 5.73 8.36 -6.21
N LEU A 170 5.13 8.60 -7.39
CA LEU A 170 5.48 8.04 -8.69
C LEU A 170 6.28 9.02 -9.59
N LEU A 171 6.65 10.20 -9.10
CA LEU A 171 7.36 11.28 -9.82
C LEU A 171 8.79 11.51 -9.30
#